data_AF-A0A7Y3BC20-F1
#
_entry.id   AF-A0A7Y3BC20-F1
#
_cell.length_a   1.000
_cell.length_b   1.000
_cell.length_c   1.000
_cell.angle_alpha   90.00
_cell.angle_beta   90.00
_cell.angle_gamma   90.00
#
_symmetry.space_group_name_H-M   'P 1'
#
loop_
_entity.id
_entity.type
_entity.pdbx_description
1 polymer ?
#
loop_
_entity_poly.entity_id
_entity_poly.type
_entity_poly.pdbx_seq_one_letter_code
_entity_poly.pdbx_strand_id
1 'polypeptide(L)'
;GVEDAETWLKGVKANLAKDPEGNDRAQVKSIWAGECDISLGNTYYMGAMLADEEQAEWANSVQIAFPTFADNQTTHVNVSGVSMTASAPNRENAVKFMEFLASPEAQNIYASVVHEYPASSAAEPSELVASWGGFTPDDTNLAAIASHRGEALKMVERVDFDGGAGSGG
;
A
#
# COMPACT_ATOMS: atom_id res chain seq x y z
N GLY A 1 19.35 8.35 -5.36
CA GLY A 1 19.23 9.49 -4.43
C GLY A 1 18.03 10.35 -4.79
N VAL A 2 17.88 11.55 -4.22
CA VAL A 2 16.72 12.45 -4.49
C VAL A 2 16.58 12.78 -5.98
N GLU A 3 17.69 13.06 -6.66
CA GLU A 3 17.70 13.37 -8.11
C GLU A 3 17.25 12.18 -8.97
N ASP A 4 17.70 10.97 -8.64
CA ASP A 4 17.30 9.74 -9.35
C ASP A 4 15.82 9.43 -9.12
N ALA A 5 15.34 9.61 -7.88
CA ALA A 5 13.93 9.42 -7.53
C ALA A 5 13.02 10.43 -8.25
N GLU A 6 13.46 11.68 -8.39
CA GLU A 6 12.70 12.69 -9.15
C GLU A 6 12.68 12.36 -10.65
N THR A 7 13.80 11.88 -11.19
CA THR A 7 13.89 11.42 -12.58
C THR A 7 12.96 10.23 -12.82
N TRP A 8 12.95 9.27 -11.90
CA TRP A 8 12.02 8.14 -11.93
C TRP A 8 10.57 8.61 -11.88
N LEU A 9 10.22 9.52 -10.96
CA LEU A 9 8.85 10.01 -10.79
C LEU A 9 8.34 10.76 -12.04
N LYS A 10 9.21 11.54 -12.71
CA LYS A 10 8.90 12.14 -14.01
C LYS A 10 8.62 11.08 -15.07
N GLY A 11 9.39 9.99 -15.08
CA GLY A 11 9.15 8.84 -15.96
C GLY A 11 7.82 8.15 -15.67
N VAL A 12 7.45 7.97 -14.40
CA VAL A 12 6.15 7.43 -14.01
C VAL A 12 5.03 8.36 -14.50
N LYS A 13 5.12 9.68 -14.24
CA LYS A 13 4.14 10.67 -14.70
C LYS A 13 3.93 10.61 -16.21
N ALA A 14 5.02 10.56 -16.98
CA ALA A 14 4.98 10.51 -18.44
C ALA A 14 4.32 9.24 -19.00
N ASN A 15 4.22 8.18 -18.19
CA ASN A 15 3.61 6.90 -18.55
C ASN A 15 2.19 6.71 -17.97
N LEU A 16 1.64 7.71 -17.27
CA LEU A 16 0.26 7.62 -16.78
C LEU A 16 -0.70 7.63 -17.97
N ALA A 17 -1.63 6.67 -17.98
CA ALA A 17 -2.67 6.59 -19.02
C ALA A 17 -3.76 7.69 -18.86
N LYS A 18 -3.88 8.24 -17.65
CA LYS A 18 -4.86 9.23 -17.23
C LYS A 18 -4.32 10.01 -16.03
N ASP A 19 -4.88 11.18 -15.77
CA ASP A 19 -4.54 11.96 -14.58
C ASP A 19 -4.84 11.14 -13.30
N PRO A 20 -3.99 11.20 -12.26
CA PRO A 20 -4.22 10.48 -11.02
C PRO A 20 -5.57 10.85 -10.38
N GLU A 21 -6.45 9.85 -10.20
CA GLU A 21 -7.76 10.05 -9.59
C GLU A 21 -8.24 8.78 -8.87
N GLY A 22 -9.18 8.94 -7.92
CA GLY A 22 -9.76 7.81 -7.20
C GLY A 22 -8.82 7.21 -6.14
N ASN A 23 -9.03 5.94 -5.84
CA ASN A 23 -8.24 5.16 -4.87
C ASN A 23 -7.64 3.91 -5.55
N ASP A 24 -6.89 3.10 -4.82
CA ASP A 24 -6.25 1.86 -5.33
C ASP A 24 -7.24 0.93 -6.06
N ARG A 25 -8.45 0.75 -5.52
CA ARG A 25 -9.49 -0.09 -6.13
C ARG A 25 -10.01 0.50 -7.44
N ALA A 26 -10.10 1.82 -7.52
CA ALA A 26 -10.43 2.50 -8.77
C ALA A 26 -9.35 2.31 -9.85
N GLN A 27 -8.10 2.08 -9.47
CA GLN A 27 -7.04 1.77 -10.44
C GLN A 27 -7.22 0.36 -11.00
N VAL A 28 -7.56 -0.62 -10.15
CA VAL A 28 -7.90 -1.98 -10.61
C VAL A 28 -9.15 -1.98 -11.50
N LYS A 29 -10.16 -1.15 -11.17
CA LYS A 29 -11.30 -0.90 -12.06
C LYS A 29 -10.87 -0.32 -13.41
N SER A 30 -9.90 0.59 -13.42
CA SER A 30 -9.39 1.21 -14.65
C SER A 30 -8.68 0.16 -15.53
N ILE A 31 -7.95 -0.79 -14.92
CA ILE A 31 -7.38 -1.93 -15.66
C ILE A 31 -8.48 -2.82 -16.24
N TRP A 32 -9.47 -3.18 -15.44
CA TRP A 32 -10.63 -3.96 -15.90
C TRP A 32 -11.37 -3.30 -17.06
N ALA A 33 -11.50 -1.97 -17.03
CA ALA A 33 -12.12 -1.17 -18.08
C ALA A 33 -11.24 -1.00 -19.34
N GLY A 34 -10.00 -1.48 -19.32
CA GLY A 34 -9.04 -1.34 -20.41
C GLY A 34 -8.44 0.07 -20.55
N GLU A 35 -8.48 0.88 -19.49
CA GLU A 35 -7.90 2.22 -19.47
C GLU A 35 -6.38 2.20 -19.25
N CYS A 36 -5.86 1.20 -18.54
CA CYS A 36 -4.43 1.02 -18.26
C CYS A 36 -4.07 -0.46 -18.05
N ASP A 37 -2.77 -0.78 -18.11
CA ASP A 37 -2.31 -2.17 -17.98
C ASP A 37 -1.77 -2.52 -16.57
N ILE A 38 -1.27 -1.52 -15.85
CA ILE A 38 -0.56 -1.70 -14.57
C ILE A 38 -0.95 -0.55 -13.62
N SER A 39 -1.16 -0.88 -12.35
CA SER A 39 -1.36 0.08 -11.28
C SER A 39 -0.55 -0.30 -10.03
N LEU A 40 -0.34 0.67 -9.14
CA LEU A 40 0.20 0.43 -7.80
C LEU A 40 -0.93 0.56 -6.78
N GLY A 41 -0.96 -0.34 -5.79
CA GLY A 41 -1.94 -0.30 -4.71
C GLY A 41 -1.63 -1.32 -3.62
N ASN A 42 -2.28 -1.17 -2.47
CA ASN A 42 -2.10 -2.08 -1.34
C ASN A 42 -2.81 -3.42 -1.56
N THR A 43 -2.15 -4.51 -1.17
CA THR A 43 -2.60 -5.89 -1.40
C THR A 43 -3.97 -6.19 -0.79
N TYR A 44 -4.25 -5.68 0.41
CA TYR A 44 -5.47 -5.98 1.14
C TYR A 44 -6.76 -5.54 0.40
N TYR A 45 -6.65 -4.55 -0.50
CA TYR A 45 -7.78 -4.15 -1.34
C TYR A 45 -8.19 -5.26 -2.32
N MET A 46 -7.27 -6.12 -2.76
CA MET A 46 -7.62 -7.27 -3.60
C MET A 46 -8.54 -8.24 -2.86
N GLY A 47 -8.25 -8.52 -1.58
CA GLY A 47 -9.12 -9.34 -0.74
C GLY A 47 -10.50 -8.69 -0.54
N ALA A 48 -10.51 -7.39 -0.23
CA ALA A 48 -11.76 -6.64 -0.08
C ALA A 48 -12.60 -6.61 -1.36
N MET A 49 -11.98 -6.44 -2.53
CA MET A 49 -12.69 -6.44 -3.83
C MET A 49 -13.24 -7.82 -4.18
N LEU A 50 -12.49 -8.90 -3.91
CA LEU A 50 -12.97 -10.26 -4.15
C LEU A 50 -14.17 -10.64 -3.27
N ALA A 51 -14.31 -10.01 -2.09
CA ALA A 51 -15.43 -10.20 -1.18
C ALA A 51 -16.66 -9.32 -1.53
N ASP A 52 -16.52 -8.37 -2.47
CA ASP A 52 -17.57 -7.43 -2.87
C ASP A 52 -18.06 -7.79 -4.29
N GLU A 53 -19.33 -8.18 -4.41
CA GLU A 53 -19.92 -8.63 -5.68
C GLU A 53 -19.80 -7.58 -6.80
N GLU A 54 -19.80 -6.28 -6.48
CA GLU A 54 -19.68 -5.21 -7.47
C GLU A 54 -18.24 -5.00 -7.96
N GLN A 55 -17.24 -5.50 -7.21
CA GLN A 55 -15.81 -5.27 -7.46
C GLN A 55 -15.08 -6.57 -7.82
N ALA A 56 -15.70 -7.72 -7.62
CA ALA A 56 -15.11 -9.03 -7.87
C ALA A 56 -14.64 -9.20 -9.33
N GLU A 57 -15.39 -8.67 -10.30
CA GLU A 57 -14.95 -8.71 -11.71
C GLU A 57 -13.67 -7.90 -11.96
N TRP A 58 -13.47 -6.80 -11.24
CA TRP A 58 -12.27 -5.97 -11.37
C TRP A 58 -11.06 -6.70 -10.80
N ALA A 59 -11.22 -7.31 -9.62
CA ALA A 59 -10.15 -8.09 -9.01
C ALA A 59 -9.78 -9.32 -9.84
N ASN A 60 -10.77 -10.01 -10.42
CA ASN A 60 -10.54 -11.20 -11.24
C ASN A 60 -9.91 -10.90 -12.61
N SER A 61 -9.91 -9.65 -13.07
CA SER A 61 -9.22 -9.27 -14.32
C SER A 61 -7.73 -8.96 -14.15
N VAL A 62 -7.22 -8.95 -12.91
CA VAL A 62 -5.82 -8.61 -12.62
C VAL A 62 -5.15 -9.69 -11.78
N GLN A 63 -3.82 -9.64 -11.71
CA GLN A 63 -3.01 -10.47 -10.83
C GLN A 63 -2.10 -9.59 -9.99
N ILE A 64 -1.79 -10.03 -8.77
CA ILE A 64 -0.81 -9.34 -7.92
C ILE A 64 0.60 -9.73 -8.40
N ALA A 65 1.46 -8.72 -8.55
CA ALA A 65 2.88 -8.90 -8.75
C ALA A 65 3.65 -8.24 -7.62
N PHE A 66 4.46 -9.02 -6.90
CA PHE A 66 5.39 -8.52 -5.89
C PHE A 66 6.70 -8.12 -6.58
N PRO A 67 7.04 -6.82 -6.64
CA PRO A 67 8.20 -6.40 -7.40
C PRO A 67 9.52 -6.79 -6.70
N THR A 68 10.49 -7.18 -7.53
CA THR A 68 11.90 -7.32 -7.17
C THR A 68 12.71 -6.44 -8.12
N PHE A 69 13.65 -5.69 -7.57
CA PHE A 69 14.48 -4.74 -8.29
C PHE A 69 15.96 -5.15 -8.20
N ALA A 70 16.82 -4.42 -8.90
CA ALA A 70 18.27 -4.60 -8.79
C ALA A 70 18.76 -4.41 -7.35
N ASP A 71 19.95 -4.93 -7.05
CA ASP A 71 20.63 -4.77 -5.75
C ASP A 71 19.83 -5.32 -4.55
N ASN A 72 19.04 -6.38 -4.75
CA ASN A 72 18.20 -7.01 -3.75
C ASN A 72 17.11 -6.10 -3.15
N GLN A 73 16.79 -4.98 -3.79
CA GLN A 73 15.62 -4.18 -3.42
C GLN A 73 14.35 -4.97 -3.76
N THR A 74 13.42 -5.03 -2.82
CA THR A 74 12.26 -5.92 -2.90
C THR A 74 10.97 -5.16 -2.61
N THR A 75 9.90 -5.85 -2.26
CA THR A 75 8.57 -5.25 -2.20
C THR A 75 8.45 -4.30 -1.02
N HIS A 76 8.03 -3.06 -1.28
CA HIS A 76 7.75 -2.09 -0.24
C HIS A 76 6.62 -2.60 0.69
N VAL A 77 6.86 -2.54 1.99
CA VAL A 77 5.86 -2.84 3.02
C VAL A 77 5.65 -1.61 3.89
N ASN A 78 4.39 -1.34 4.22
CA ASN A 78 4.00 -0.33 5.18
C ASN A 78 3.14 -0.95 6.29
N VAL A 79 2.89 -0.21 7.36
CA VAL A 79 2.22 -0.75 8.56
C VAL A 79 1.01 0.06 8.99
N SER A 80 -0.03 -0.66 9.40
CA SER A 80 -1.11 -0.12 10.22
C SER A 80 -0.62 0.01 11.66
N GLY A 81 -0.37 1.24 12.11
CA GLY A 81 0.17 1.53 13.44
C GLY A 81 -0.85 2.11 14.41
N VAL A 82 -0.64 1.89 15.70
CA VAL A 82 -1.40 2.54 16.79
C VAL A 82 -0.44 3.28 17.72
N SER A 83 -0.87 4.44 18.21
CA SER A 83 -0.12 5.24 19.18
C SER A 83 -1.06 5.84 20.22
N MET A 84 -0.65 5.80 21.48
CA MET A 84 -1.39 6.44 22.57
C MET A 84 -0.99 7.92 22.66
N THR A 85 -1.97 8.81 22.59
CA THR A 85 -1.74 10.25 22.76
C THR A 85 -1.19 10.56 24.15
N ALA A 86 -0.35 11.60 24.27
CA ALA A 86 0.18 12.04 25.56
C ALA A 86 -0.92 12.40 26.58
N SER A 87 -2.07 12.88 26.11
CA SER A 87 -3.20 13.33 26.94
C SER A 87 -4.30 12.28 27.12
N ALA A 88 -4.02 10.99 26.91
CA ALA A 88 -5.03 9.94 26.96
C ALA A 88 -5.72 9.89 28.35
N PRO A 89 -7.03 10.20 28.46
CA PRO A 89 -7.72 10.29 29.75
C PRO A 89 -7.94 8.92 30.41
N ASN A 90 -7.87 7.85 29.62
CA ASN A 90 -8.05 6.46 30.04
C ASN A 90 -6.82 5.63 29.66
N ARG A 91 -5.65 5.98 30.22
CA ARG A 91 -4.35 5.38 29.85
C ARG A 91 -4.35 3.85 29.94
N GLU A 92 -4.89 3.29 31.01
CA GLU A 92 -4.93 1.83 31.22
C GLU A 92 -5.76 1.11 30.15
N ASN A 93 -6.92 1.66 29.79
CA ASN A 93 -7.75 1.08 28.74
C ASN A 93 -7.10 1.22 27.35
N ALA A 94 -6.39 2.33 27.10
CA ALA A 94 -5.65 2.51 25.86
C ALA A 94 -4.52 1.48 25.72
N VAL A 95 -3.77 1.21 26.80
CA VAL A 95 -2.76 0.15 26.81
C VAL A 95 -3.39 -1.23 26.53
N LYS A 96 -4.47 -1.58 27.23
CA LYS A 96 -5.18 -2.85 26.99
C LYS A 96 -5.67 -2.98 25.53
N PHE A 97 -6.13 -1.89 24.93
CA PHE A 97 -6.54 -1.89 23.54
C PHE A 97 -5.35 -2.10 22.59
N MET A 98 -4.22 -1.42 22.81
CA MET A 98 -3.00 -1.65 22.03
C MET A 98 -2.47 -3.08 22.17
N GLU A 99 -2.50 -3.64 23.39
CA GLU A 99 -2.14 -5.04 23.66
C GLU A 99 -3.09 -6.01 22.94
N PHE A 100 -4.39 -5.71 22.95
CA PHE A 100 -5.38 -6.48 22.20
C PHE A 100 -5.08 -6.47 20.70
N LEU A 101 -4.80 -5.30 20.10
CA LEU A 101 -4.46 -5.21 18.67
C LEU A 101 -3.22 -6.03 18.30
N ALA A 102 -2.25 -6.15 19.21
CA ALA A 102 -1.06 -6.98 19.03
C ALA A 102 -1.26 -8.47 19.40
N SER A 103 -2.40 -8.82 19.98
CA SER A 103 -2.69 -10.20 20.41
C SER A 103 -2.91 -11.13 19.22
N PRO A 104 -2.68 -12.46 19.38
CA PRO A 104 -2.96 -13.43 18.32
C PRO A 104 -4.40 -13.37 17.80
N GLU A 105 -5.37 -13.08 18.68
CA GLU A 105 -6.77 -12.96 18.31
C GLU A 105 -7.00 -11.82 17.31
N ALA A 106 -6.54 -10.61 17.64
CA ALA A 106 -6.70 -9.47 16.74
C ALA A 106 -5.89 -9.64 15.46
N GLN A 107 -4.67 -10.19 15.53
CA GLN A 107 -3.84 -10.45 14.36
C GLN A 107 -4.50 -11.44 13.39
N ASN A 108 -5.20 -12.47 13.90
CA ASN A 108 -6.00 -13.37 13.07
C ASN A 108 -7.20 -12.67 12.41
N ILE A 109 -7.83 -11.72 13.11
CA ILE A 109 -8.91 -10.89 12.53
C ILE A 109 -8.36 -10.04 11.38
N TYR A 110 -7.23 -9.36 11.57
CA TYR A 110 -6.58 -8.59 10.49
C TYR A 110 -6.25 -9.46 9.27
N ALA A 111 -5.72 -10.66 9.49
CA ALA A 111 -5.39 -11.60 8.42
C ALA A 111 -6.61 -12.07 7.62
N SER A 112 -7.70 -12.36 8.32
CA SER A 112 -8.85 -13.08 7.75
C SER A 112 -9.95 -12.16 7.24
N VAL A 113 -10.14 -11.01 7.87
CA VAL A 113 -11.23 -10.08 7.58
C VAL A 113 -10.74 -8.88 6.80
N VAL A 114 -9.56 -8.36 7.16
CA VAL A 114 -8.99 -7.18 6.50
C VAL A 114 -8.07 -7.58 5.34
N HIS A 115 -7.61 -8.82 5.31
CA HIS A 115 -6.67 -9.35 4.31
C HIS A 115 -5.28 -8.68 4.36
N GLU A 116 -4.89 -8.17 5.54
CA GLU A 116 -3.53 -7.70 5.80
C GLU A 116 -2.58 -8.86 6.15
N TYR A 117 -1.28 -8.62 6.04
CA TYR A 117 -0.28 -9.52 6.61
C TYR A 117 -0.17 -9.27 8.12
N PRO A 118 -0.24 -10.31 8.97
CA PRO A 118 -0.05 -10.14 10.40
C PRO A 118 1.32 -9.55 10.74
N ALA A 119 1.35 -8.64 11.71
CA ALA A 119 2.60 -8.12 12.29
C ALA A 119 3.26 -9.13 13.24
N SER A 120 2.47 -10.05 13.81
CA SER A 120 2.97 -11.13 14.67
C SER A 120 3.46 -12.30 13.82
N SER A 121 4.71 -12.74 14.03
CA SER A 121 5.26 -13.94 13.39
C SER A 121 4.62 -15.25 13.86
N ALA A 122 3.75 -15.20 14.86
CA ALA A 122 2.97 -16.35 15.34
C ALA A 122 1.61 -16.49 14.63
N ALA A 123 1.23 -15.53 13.78
CA ALA A 123 0.01 -15.55 13.00
C ALA A 123 0.35 -15.71 11.52
N GLU A 124 -0.47 -16.48 10.82
CA GLU A 124 -0.33 -16.72 9.38
C GLU A 124 -1.31 -15.82 8.60
N PRO A 125 -0.95 -15.39 7.38
CA PRO A 125 -1.91 -14.76 6.48
C PRO A 125 -3.08 -15.71 6.18
N SER A 126 -4.24 -15.15 5.78
CA SER A 126 -5.36 -15.98 5.32
C SER A 126 -5.00 -16.78 4.07
N GLU A 127 -5.72 -17.88 3.81
CA GLU A 127 -5.50 -18.73 2.62
C GLU A 127 -5.52 -17.91 1.32
N LEU A 128 -6.42 -16.93 1.22
CA LEU A 128 -6.51 -16.02 0.08
C LEU A 128 -5.22 -15.20 -0.08
N VAL A 129 -4.74 -14.57 1.00
CA VAL A 129 -3.52 -13.75 0.96
C VAL A 129 -2.29 -14.62 0.67
N ALA A 130 -2.23 -15.82 1.25
CA ALA A 130 -1.17 -16.79 0.99
C ALA A 130 -1.16 -17.28 -0.47
N SER A 131 -2.34 -17.34 -1.12
CA SER A 131 -2.46 -17.79 -2.52
C SER A 131 -1.80 -16.84 -3.53
N TRP A 132 -1.54 -15.58 -3.16
CA TRP A 132 -0.86 -14.60 -4.00
C TRP A 132 0.65 -14.84 -4.13
N GLY A 133 1.18 -15.79 -3.37
CA GLY A 133 2.60 -16.14 -3.36
C GLY A 133 3.38 -15.39 -2.28
N GLY A 134 4.64 -15.78 -2.14
CA GLY A 134 5.58 -15.16 -1.21
C GLY A 134 6.32 -13.98 -1.84
N PHE A 135 6.80 -13.08 -0.98
CA PHE A 135 7.70 -12.01 -1.37
C PHE A 135 8.76 -11.80 -0.30
N THR A 136 9.87 -11.17 -0.68
CA THR A 136 10.83 -10.64 0.29
C THR A 136 10.41 -9.19 0.58
N PRO A 137 10.15 -8.82 1.84
CA PRO A 137 9.92 -7.43 2.21
C PRO A 137 11.18 -6.59 2.08
N ASP A 138 11.04 -5.34 1.64
CA ASP A 138 12.08 -4.33 1.81
C ASP A 138 12.39 -4.16 3.31
N ASP A 139 13.65 -4.35 3.69
CA ASP A 139 14.12 -4.31 5.08
C ASP A 139 14.51 -2.90 5.55
N THR A 140 14.28 -1.89 4.71
CA THR A 140 14.48 -0.48 5.06
C THR A 140 13.68 -0.12 6.31
N ASN A 141 14.35 0.48 7.29
CA ASN A 141 13.72 0.88 8.54
C ASN A 141 12.57 1.87 8.31
N LEU A 142 11.38 1.60 8.85
CA LEU A 142 10.19 2.45 8.70
C LEU A 142 10.40 3.89 9.18
N ALA A 143 11.23 4.12 10.21
CA ALA A 143 11.58 5.47 10.64
C ALA A 143 12.49 6.19 9.64
N ALA A 144 13.36 5.47 8.93
CA ALA A 144 14.14 6.03 7.83
C ALA A 144 13.22 6.41 6.66
N ILE A 145 12.27 5.56 6.28
CA ILE A 145 11.23 5.87 5.28
C ILE A 145 10.46 7.13 5.69
N ALA A 146 9.97 7.18 6.94
CA ALA A 146 9.24 8.32 7.47
C ALA A 146 10.07 9.62 7.46
N SER A 147 11.38 9.54 7.71
CA SER A 147 12.27 10.70 7.68
C SER A 147 12.37 11.34 6.28
N HIS A 148 12.14 10.57 5.22
CA HIS A 148 12.15 11.04 3.83
C HIS A 148 10.80 11.56 3.34
N ARG A 149 9.70 11.37 4.09
CA ARG A 149 8.34 11.78 3.68
C ARG A 149 8.26 13.25 3.26
N GLY A 150 8.92 14.14 4.01
CA GLY A 150 8.91 15.57 3.70
C GLY A 150 9.57 15.91 2.36
N GLU A 151 10.66 15.22 2.00
CA GLU A 151 11.33 15.43 0.71
C GLU A 151 10.56 14.77 -0.44
N ALA A 152 9.99 13.58 -0.20
CA ALA A 152 9.14 12.90 -1.18
C ALA A 152 7.92 13.76 -1.57
N LEU A 153 7.23 14.39 -0.60
CA LEU A 153 6.10 15.28 -0.87
C LEU A 153 6.50 16.49 -1.71
N LYS A 154 7.62 17.15 -1.37
CA LYS A 154 8.14 18.26 -2.18
C LYS A 154 8.49 17.82 -3.59
N MET A 155 9.02 16.62 -3.76
CA MET A 155 9.35 16.07 -5.07
C MET A 155 8.10 15.83 -5.92
N VAL A 156 7.05 15.25 -5.33
CA VAL A 156 5.74 15.07 -6.00
C VAL A 156 5.17 16.42 -6.45
N GLU A 157 5.26 17.44 -5.59
CA GLU A 157 4.85 18.82 -5.92
C GLU A 157 5.71 19.43 -7.05
N ARG A 158 7.04 19.30 -6.99
CA ARG A 158 7.95 19.81 -8.04
C ARG A 158 7.71 19.17 -9.40
N VAL A 159 7.36 17.88 -9.43
CA VAL A 159 7.03 17.14 -10.66
C VAL A 159 5.60 17.43 -11.12
N ASP A 160 4.79 18.09 -10.28
CA ASP A 160 3.37 18.33 -10.51
C ASP A 160 2.65 17.01 -10.81
N PHE A 161 2.93 15.94 -10.05
CA PHE A 161 2.56 14.57 -10.44
C PHE A 161 1.06 14.40 -10.77
N ASP A 162 0.19 15.06 -9.99
CA ASP A 162 -1.27 15.03 -10.14
C ASP A 162 -1.80 16.12 -11.09
N GLY A 163 -0.96 17.06 -11.51
CA GLY A 163 -1.32 18.08 -12.48
C GLY A 163 -1.42 17.47 -13.88
N GLY A 164 -2.61 17.58 -14.47
CA GLY A 164 -2.90 17.01 -15.79
C GLY A 164 -1.96 17.52 -16.87
N ALA A 165 -1.97 16.87 -18.04
CA ALA A 165 -1.02 17.10 -19.14
C ALA A 165 -1.02 18.52 -19.77
N GLY A 166 -1.64 19.53 -19.14
CA GLY A 166 -1.79 20.89 -19.65
C GLY A 166 -1.43 21.98 -18.63
N SER A 167 -0.14 22.23 -18.41
CA SER A 167 0.34 23.50 -17.82
C SER A 167 1.75 23.92 -18.22
N GLY A 168 2.42 23.20 -19.14
CA GLY A 168 3.72 23.55 -19.70
C GLY A 168 3.59 24.20 -21.08
N GLY A 169 3.19 25.47 -21.13
CA GLY A 169 3.38 26.38 -22.27
C GLY A 169 4.60 27.27 -22.06
#